data_AF-A0A8T6C4A5-F1
#
_entry.id   AF-A0A8T6C4A5-F1
#
_cell.length_a   1.000
_cell.length_b   1.000
_cell.length_c   1.000
_cell.angle_alpha   90.00
_cell.angle_beta   90.00
_cell.angle_gamma   90.00
#
_symmetry.space_group_name_H-M   'P 1'
#
loop_
_entity.id
_entity.type
_entity.pdbx_description
1 polymer ?
#
loop_
_entity_poly.entity_id
_entity_poly.type
_entity_poly.pdbx_seq_one_letter_code
_entity_poly.pdbx_strand_id
1 'polypeptide(L)'
;MSARATNHAILFLLGVELLSGLISFTVGRPSGEWVFWLHGVGGFSLVGLVIWKYRIVLRSFRRRGVASETVGSIILVLLFVGVLTTGTLWAIIGRGSLDIPGYGNARLLVIHTTLGLALTIPLIVHAAMRWPRRVKRTDFTNRRAALRLLAVGLGGLVLWQGASAAAPAAGQRPRFTGSREEASGRGNAHPVTQWLFDSRQRIDAGEWSLTIHGQVDPPVQLAYEELQAIANHRATATLDCTGGWYTIQDWSGVRLS
;
A
#
# COMPACT_ATOMS: atom_id res chain seq x y z
N MET A 1 -10.70 26.43 -1.68
CA MET A 1 -11.27 26.33 -0.31
C MET A 1 -10.56 27.33 0.59
N SER A 2 -11.03 27.55 1.83
CA SER A 2 -10.26 28.35 2.81
C SER A 2 -8.99 27.57 3.20
N ALA A 3 -7.95 28.27 3.68
CA ALA A 3 -6.71 27.60 4.08
C ALA A 3 -6.92 26.59 5.23
N ARG A 4 -7.87 26.89 6.14
CA ARG A 4 -8.25 25.99 7.23
C ARG A 4 -8.91 24.72 6.71
N ALA A 5 -9.90 24.88 5.82
CA ALA A 5 -10.62 23.76 5.22
C ALA A 5 -9.68 22.85 4.43
N THR A 6 -8.78 23.42 3.62
CA THR A 6 -7.79 22.64 2.85
C THR A 6 -6.85 21.86 3.77
N ASN A 7 -6.30 22.48 4.81
CA ASN A 7 -5.38 21.76 5.71
C ASN A 7 -6.07 20.62 6.47
N HIS A 8 -7.31 20.81 6.94
CA HIS A 8 -8.06 19.74 7.61
C HIS A 8 -8.48 18.64 6.64
N ALA A 9 -8.90 18.98 5.42
CA ALA A 9 -9.24 17.99 4.41
C ALA A 9 -8.03 17.13 4.02
N ILE A 10 -6.85 17.74 3.87
CA ILE A 10 -5.59 17.01 3.61
C ILE A 10 -5.25 16.13 4.80
N LEU A 11 -5.27 16.66 6.02
CA LEU A 11 -4.93 15.87 7.22
C LEU A 11 -5.88 14.68 7.40
N PHE A 12 -7.18 14.89 7.19
CA PHE A 12 -8.19 13.84 7.24
C PHE A 12 -7.94 12.78 6.17
N LEU A 13 -7.76 13.17 4.91
CA LEU A 13 -7.48 12.20 3.83
C LEU A 13 -6.17 11.46 4.08
N LEU A 14 -5.10 12.12 4.49
CA LEU A 14 -3.84 11.44 4.83
C LEU A 14 -4.03 10.40 5.95
N GLY A 15 -4.88 10.69 6.95
CA GLY A 15 -5.23 9.72 7.98
C GLY A 15 -6.05 8.54 7.44
N VAL A 16 -7.00 8.80 6.55
CA VAL A 16 -7.77 7.76 5.84
C VAL A 16 -6.84 6.88 4.99
N GLU A 17 -5.92 7.49 4.24
CA GLU A 17 -4.96 6.79 3.38
C GLU A 17 -3.98 5.92 4.17
N LEU A 18 -3.47 6.43 5.30
CA LEU A 18 -2.62 5.64 6.19
C LEU A 18 -3.39 4.45 6.75
N LEU A 19 -4.61 4.67 7.23
CA LEU A 19 -5.42 3.61 7.82
C LEU A 19 -5.85 2.57 6.77
N SER A 20 -6.35 3.00 5.61
CA SER A 20 -6.75 2.10 4.52
C SER A 20 -5.55 1.32 3.98
N GLY A 21 -4.37 1.96 3.88
CA GLY A 21 -3.12 1.32 3.49
C GLY A 21 -2.64 0.27 4.49
N LEU A 22 -2.78 0.51 5.80
CA LEU A 22 -2.45 -0.49 6.83
C LEU A 22 -3.47 -1.64 6.87
N ILE A 23 -4.76 -1.34 6.75
CA ILE A 23 -5.82 -2.35 6.75
C ILE A 23 -5.69 -3.27 5.53
N SER A 24 -5.26 -2.76 4.36
CA SER A 24 -5.13 -3.56 3.14
C SER A 24 -4.22 -4.79 3.31
N PHE A 25 -3.20 -4.74 4.19
CA PHE A 25 -2.34 -5.89 4.52
C PHE A 25 -3.08 -7.06 5.17
N THR A 26 -4.28 -6.82 5.70
CA THR A 26 -5.12 -7.84 6.35
C THR A 26 -6.26 -8.33 5.45
N VAL A 27 -6.40 -7.77 4.25
CA VAL A 27 -7.52 -8.05 3.33
C VAL A 27 -7.05 -8.82 2.10
N GLY A 28 -7.38 -10.12 2.05
CA GLY A 28 -7.10 -10.99 0.90
C GLY A 28 -8.34 -11.54 0.19
N ARG A 29 -9.55 -11.15 0.61
CA ARG A 29 -10.83 -11.66 0.07
C ARG A 29 -11.58 -10.56 -0.71
N PRO A 30 -12.31 -10.92 -1.80
CA PRO A 30 -13.07 -9.95 -2.59
C PRO A 30 -14.08 -9.11 -1.79
N SER A 31 -14.64 -9.66 -0.70
CA SER A 31 -15.57 -8.93 0.17
C SER A 31 -14.96 -7.68 0.85
N GLY A 32 -13.62 -7.55 0.86
CA GLY A 32 -12.91 -6.38 1.39
C GLY A 32 -12.38 -5.42 0.33
N GLU A 33 -12.74 -5.58 -0.95
CA GLU A 33 -12.22 -4.76 -2.05
C GLU A 33 -12.44 -3.25 -1.86
N TRP A 34 -13.49 -2.86 -1.14
CA TRP A 34 -13.81 -1.47 -0.84
C TRP A 34 -12.68 -0.73 -0.11
N VAL A 35 -11.81 -1.43 0.63
CA VAL A 35 -10.62 -0.83 1.27
C VAL A 35 -9.66 -0.29 0.21
N PHE A 36 -9.45 -1.04 -0.87
CA PHE A 36 -8.60 -0.64 -1.99
C PHE A 36 -9.25 0.48 -2.81
N TRP A 37 -10.58 0.48 -2.94
CA TRP A 37 -11.30 1.60 -3.56
C TRP A 37 -11.16 2.87 -2.73
N LEU A 38 -11.32 2.78 -1.41
CA LEU A 38 -11.15 3.91 -0.50
C LEU A 38 -9.75 4.51 -0.61
N HIS A 39 -8.72 3.66 -0.57
CA HIS A 39 -7.31 4.05 -0.74
C HIS A 39 -7.05 4.67 -2.12
N GLY A 40 -7.51 4.02 -3.20
CA GLY A 40 -7.36 4.54 -4.56
C GLY A 40 -8.02 5.91 -4.73
N VAL A 41 -9.31 6.02 -4.42
CA VAL A 41 -10.07 7.27 -4.56
C VAL A 41 -9.50 8.38 -3.68
N GLY A 42 -9.20 8.10 -2.40
CA GLY A 42 -8.68 9.09 -1.46
C GLY A 42 -7.27 9.57 -1.83
N GLY A 43 -6.39 8.65 -2.25
CA GLY A 43 -5.06 8.96 -2.78
C GLY A 43 -5.12 9.91 -3.97
N PHE A 44 -5.98 9.63 -4.96
CA PHE A 44 -6.16 10.51 -6.12
C PHE A 44 -6.91 11.81 -5.79
N SER A 45 -7.80 11.83 -4.79
CA SER A 45 -8.42 13.07 -4.30
C SER A 45 -7.41 14.05 -3.70
N LEU A 46 -6.30 13.57 -3.13
CA LEU A 46 -5.24 14.44 -2.62
C LEU A 46 -4.62 15.31 -3.73
N VAL A 47 -4.57 14.84 -4.99
CA VAL A 47 -4.09 15.61 -6.14
C VAL A 47 -4.89 16.91 -6.30
N GLY A 48 -6.23 16.83 -6.19
CA GLY A 48 -7.09 18.01 -6.23
C GLY A 48 -6.77 18.98 -5.10
N LEU A 49 -6.59 18.47 -3.87
CA LEU A 49 -6.29 19.29 -2.70
C LEU A 49 -4.93 20.00 -2.78
N VAL A 50 -3.95 19.38 -3.43
CA VAL A 50 -2.61 19.96 -3.68
C VAL A 50 -2.72 21.27 -4.47
N ILE A 51 -3.65 21.40 -5.42
CA ILE A 51 -3.86 22.63 -6.18
C ILE A 51 -4.17 23.81 -5.26
N TRP A 52 -5.04 23.63 -4.26
CA TRP A 52 -5.32 24.69 -3.29
C TRP A 52 -4.17 24.88 -2.30
N LYS A 53 -3.50 23.80 -1.87
CA LYS A 53 -2.34 23.86 -0.96
C LYS A 53 -1.20 24.65 -1.58
N TYR A 54 -0.91 24.42 -2.86
CA TYR A 54 0.10 25.14 -3.63
C TYR A 54 -0.14 26.66 -3.60
N ARG A 55 -1.39 27.10 -3.86
CA ARG A 55 -1.76 28.53 -3.79
C ARG A 55 -1.56 29.12 -2.40
N ILE A 56 -1.82 28.35 -1.34
CA ILE A 56 -1.61 28.78 0.06
C ILE A 56 -0.11 28.92 0.34
N VAL A 57 0.68 27.94 -0.08
CA VAL A 57 2.13 27.89 0.10
C VAL A 57 2.81 29.04 -0.67
N LEU A 58 2.47 29.25 -1.94
CA LEU A 58 2.97 30.39 -2.73
C LEU A 58 2.68 31.75 -2.07
N ARG A 59 1.44 31.96 -1.60
CA ARG A 59 1.07 33.20 -0.89
C ARG A 59 1.82 33.37 0.42
N SER A 60 2.15 32.28 1.10
CA SER A 60 2.97 32.31 2.32
C SER A 60 4.41 32.72 2.00
N PHE A 61 5.02 32.09 0.98
CA PHE A 61 6.38 32.41 0.55
C PHE A 61 6.51 33.86 0.10
N ARG A 62 5.58 34.36 -0.72
CA ARG A 62 5.60 35.76 -1.19
C ARG A 62 5.50 36.79 -0.05
N ARG A 63 4.91 36.43 1.09
CA ARG A 63 4.73 37.35 2.24
C ARG A 63 5.86 37.27 3.26
N ARG A 64 6.46 36.09 3.44
CA ARG A 64 7.37 35.81 4.57
C ARG A 64 8.77 35.36 4.15
N GLY A 65 9.01 35.18 2.85
CA GLY A 65 10.26 34.63 2.34
C GLY A 65 10.43 33.14 2.65
N VAL A 66 11.63 32.63 2.36
CA VAL A 66 12.07 31.28 2.73
C VAL A 66 12.81 31.38 4.06
N ALA A 67 12.40 30.58 5.04
CA ALA A 67 13.03 30.52 6.36
C ALA A 67 13.56 29.10 6.64
N SER A 68 14.38 28.91 7.67
CA SER A 68 14.98 27.61 8.02
C SER A 68 13.92 26.54 8.31
N GLU A 69 12.74 26.93 8.80
CA GLU A 69 11.60 26.04 9.04
C GLU A 69 10.98 25.48 7.73
N THR A 70 11.41 25.98 6.57
CA THR A 70 10.99 25.47 5.25
C THR A 70 11.55 24.08 4.99
N VAL A 71 12.71 23.73 5.56
CA VAL A 71 13.38 22.43 5.31
C VAL A 71 12.47 21.26 5.66
N GLY A 72 11.84 21.27 6.83
CA GLY A 72 10.89 20.21 7.22
C GLY A 72 9.66 20.14 6.30
N SER A 73 9.22 21.28 5.75
CA SER A 73 8.12 21.31 4.77
C SER A 73 8.55 20.75 3.41
N ILE A 74 9.81 20.96 3.01
CA ILE A 74 10.38 20.39 1.78
C ILE A 74 10.44 18.87 1.90
N ILE A 75 10.95 18.33 3.01
CA ILE A 75 10.99 16.89 3.26
C ILE A 75 9.59 16.28 3.15
N LEU A 76 8.59 16.89 3.79
CA LEU A 76 7.19 16.46 3.69
C LEU A 76 6.66 16.48 2.25
N VAL A 77 6.95 17.53 1.49
CA VAL A 77 6.53 17.62 0.08
C VAL A 77 7.22 16.56 -0.76
N LEU A 78 8.52 16.34 -0.59
CA LEU A 78 9.27 15.32 -1.32
C LEU A 78 8.75 13.92 -1.03
N LEU A 79 8.54 13.58 0.24
CA LEU A 79 7.96 12.30 0.65
C LEU A 79 6.55 12.14 0.08
N PHE A 80 5.69 13.15 0.23
CA PHE A 80 4.33 13.12 -0.30
C PHE A 80 4.30 12.93 -1.83
N VAL A 81 5.13 13.67 -2.56
CA VAL A 81 5.24 13.51 -4.02
C VAL A 81 5.79 12.13 -4.38
N GLY A 82 6.75 11.61 -3.63
CA GLY A 82 7.28 10.26 -3.80
C GLY A 82 6.21 9.18 -3.61
N VAL A 83 5.42 9.27 -2.53
CA VAL A 83 4.28 8.37 -2.25
C VAL A 83 3.27 8.42 -3.39
N LEU A 84 2.83 9.63 -3.79
CA LEU A 84 1.84 9.80 -4.83
C LEU A 84 2.34 9.29 -6.19
N THR A 85 3.60 9.57 -6.53
CA THR A 85 4.22 9.16 -7.80
C THR A 85 4.35 7.64 -7.86
N THR A 86 4.93 7.02 -6.83
CA THR A 86 5.11 5.56 -6.78
C THR A 86 3.76 4.82 -6.78
N GLY A 87 2.75 5.33 -6.06
CA GLY A 87 1.40 4.76 -6.06
C GLY A 87 0.69 4.91 -7.40
N THR A 88 0.84 6.05 -8.08
CA THR A 88 0.26 6.27 -9.42
C THR A 88 0.94 5.39 -10.46
N LEU A 89 2.27 5.31 -10.45
CA LEU A 89 3.03 4.43 -11.35
C LEU A 89 2.70 2.95 -11.09
N TRP A 90 2.47 2.57 -9.83
CA TRP A 90 1.98 1.25 -9.46
C TRP A 90 0.60 0.96 -10.07
N ALA A 91 -0.35 1.89 -9.94
CA ALA A 91 -1.70 1.75 -10.47
C ALA A 91 -1.72 1.58 -12.00
N ILE A 92 -0.88 2.33 -12.71
CA ILE A 92 -0.83 2.33 -14.18
C ILE A 92 0.03 1.17 -14.70
N ILE A 93 1.30 1.17 -14.35
CA ILE A 93 2.32 0.30 -14.97
C ILE A 93 2.52 -0.93 -14.12
N GLY A 94 2.63 -0.75 -12.79
CA GLY A 94 2.95 -1.70 -11.72
C GLY A 94 3.92 -2.83 -12.05
N ARG A 95 4.76 -2.57 -13.05
CA ARG A 95 6.06 -3.17 -13.25
C ARG A 95 7.06 -2.08 -12.94
N GLY A 96 8.10 -2.45 -12.21
CA GLY A 96 9.08 -1.52 -11.68
C GLY A 96 9.69 -2.16 -10.46
N SER A 97 10.84 -2.77 -10.69
CA SER A 97 11.73 -3.23 -9.63
C SER A 97 12.93 -2.32 -9.61
N LEU A 98 13.23 -1.76 -8.45
CA LEU A 98 14.54 -1.21 -8.18
C LEU A 98 15.32 -2.28 -7.44
N ASP A 99 16.41 -2.76 -8.03
CA ASP A 99 17.36 -3.57 -7.28
C ASP A 99 18.07 -2.63 -6.30
N ILE A 100 17.67 -2.70 -5.04
CA ILE A 100 18.27 -1.92 -3.96
C ILE A 100 19.34 -2.81 -3.31
N PRO A 101 20.62 -2.40 -3.30
CA PRO A 101 21.68 -3.14 -2.61
C PRO A 101 21.29 -3.44 -1.16
N GLY A 102 21.30 -4.72 -0.77
CA GLY A 102 20.92 -5.19 0.57
C GLY A 102 19.42 -5.33 0.83
N TYR A 103 18.55 -4.89 -0.09
CA TYR A 103 17.08 -5.01 -0.01
C TYR A 103 16.47 -5.90 -1.10
N GLY A 104 17.29 -6.34 -2.06
CA GLY A 104 16.84 -7.14 -3.19
C GLY A 104 15.98 -6.36 -4.18
N ASN A 105 15.14 -7.07 -4.91
CA ASN A 105 14.26 -6.52 -5.93
C ASN A 105 13.07 -5.79 -5.29
N ALA A 106 13.24 -4.50 -4.99
CA ALA A 106 12.22 -3.68 -4.36
C ALA A 106 11.18 -3.23 -5.40
N ARG A 107 10.00 -3.83 -5.31
CA ARG A 107 8.87 -3.50 -6.18
C ARG A 107 8.33 -2.10 -5.86
N LEU A 108 7.78 -1.41 -6.86
CA LEU A 108 7.16 -0.09 -6.69
C LEU A 108 6.17 -0.02 -5.53
N LEU A 109 5.39 -1.08 -5.28
CA LEU A 109 4.46 -1.13 -4.15
C LEU A 109 5.18 -1.12 -2.80
N VAL A 110 6.30 -1.84 -2.68
CA VAL A 110 7.14 -1.82 -1.46
C VAL A 110 7.71 -0.43 -1.24
N ILE A 111 8.20 0.23 -2.30
CA ILE A 111 8.71 1.60 -2.22
C ILE A 111 7.60 2.57 -1.79
N HIS A 112 6.41 2.46 -2.38
CA HIS A 112 5.24 3.26 -2.00
C HIS A 112 4.91 3.12 -0.51
N THR A 113 4.83 1.88 -0.01
CA THR A 113 4.58 1.59 1.40
C THR A 113 5.67 2.17 2.30
N THR A 114 6.95 1.98 1.96
CA THR A 114 8.08 2.51 2.73
C THR A 114 8.04 4.03 2.79
N LEU A 115 7.78 4.70 1.66
CA LEU A 115 7.65 6.16 1.62
C LEU A 115 6.42 6.64 2.42
N GLY A 116 5.30 5.91 2.40
CA GLY A 116 4.10 6.24 3.17
C GLY A 116 4.33 6.15 4.68
N LEU A 117 5.00 5.09 5.13
CA LEU A 117 5.43 4.94 6.52
C LEU A 117 6.43 6.03 6.91
N ALA A 118 7.43 6.29 6.07
CA ALA A 118 8.43 7.33 6.29
C ALA A 118 7.80 8.74 6.35
N LEU A 119 6.74 9.02 5.59
CA LEU A 119 6.00 10.27 5.61
C LEU A 119 5.28 10.50 6.97
N THR A 120 4.89 9.43 7.65
CA THR A 120 4.02 9.49 8.83
C THR A 120 4.68 10.23 10.00
N ILE A 121 5.94 9.91 10.31
CA ILE A 121 6.65 10.51 11.46
C ILE A 121 6.82 12.04 11.27
N PRO A 122 7.39 12.54 10.15
CA PRO A 122 7.49 13.97 9.91
C PRO A 122 6.12 14.67 9.85
N LEU A 123 5.07 13.99 9.37
CA LEU A 123 3.72 14.54 9.31
C LEU A 123 3.14 14.76 10.71
N ILE A 124 3.28 13.78 11.61
CA ILE A 124 2.83 13.88 13.01
C ILE A 124 3.58 15.02 13.70
N VAL A 125 4.91 15.07 13.55
CA VAL A 125 5.74 16.13 14.13
C VAL A 125 5.32 17.50 13.59
N HIS A 126 5.11 17.63 12.29
CA HIS A 126 4.63 18.86 11.68
C HIS A 126 3.24 19.26 12.18
N ALA A 127 2.30 18.30 12.27
CA ALA A 127 0.96 18.56 12.76
C ALA A 127 0.95 19.00 14.23
N ALA A 128 1.79 18.39 15.08
CA ALA A 128 1.95 18.77 16.48
C ALA A 128 2.51 20.19 16.63
N MET A 129 3.54 20.54 15.87
CA MET A 129 4.17 21.88 15.93
C MET A 129 3.32 22.97 15.26
N ARG A 130 2.57 22.63 14.22
CA ARG A 130 1.88 23.58 13.33
C ARG A 130 0.41 23.22 13.16
N TRP A 131 -0.24 22.85 14.28
CA TRP A 131 -1.62 22.38 14.26
C TRP A 131 -2.51 23.32 13.45
N PRO A 132 -3.32 22.80 12.50
CA PRO A 132 -4.21 23.61 11.70
C PRO A 132 -5.11 24.51 12.57
N ARG A 133 -5.24 25.79 12.19
CA ARG A 133 -6.14 26.73 12.90
C ARG A 133 -7.55 26.13 13.02
N ARG A 134 -8.17 26.27 14.21
CA ARG A 134 -9.50 25.74 14.53
C ARG A 134 -10.51 25.88 13.39
N VAL A 135 -11.16 24.78 13.03
CA VAL A 135 -12.24 24.72 12.05
C VAL A 135 -13.44 25.51 12.53
N LYS A 136 -14.04 26.28 11.64
CA LYS A 136 -15.40 26.82 11.82
C LYS A 136 -16.38 25.94 11.06
N ARG A 137 -17.59 25.70 11.58
CA ARG A 137 -18.63 24.93 10.84
C ARG A 137 -18.83 25.48 9.42
N THR A 138 -18.85 26.79 9.27
CA THR A 138 -18.99 27.48 7.97
C THR A 138 -17.88 27.20 6.96
N ASP A 139 -16.73 26.66 7.37
CA ASP A 139 -15.66 26.24 6.46
C ASP A 139 -16.09 25.02 5.61
N PHE A 140 -17.06 24.23 6.09
CA PHE A 140 -17.54 22.99 5.44
C PHE A 140 -19.04 23.00 5.11
N THR A 141 -19.87 23.75 5.85
CA THR A 141 -21.33 23.73 5.67
C THR A 141 -21.85 24.65 4.56
N ASN A 142 -21.01 25.51 3.98
CA ASN A 142 -21.46 26.36 2.88
C ASN A 142 -21.54 25.56 1.56
N ARG A 143 -22.54 25.87 0.72
CA ARG A 143 -22.79 25.20 -0.57
C ARG A 143 -21.53 25.08 -1.43
N ARG A 144 -20.71 26.14 -1.46
CA ARG A 144 -19.49 26.20 -2.27
C ARG A 144 -18.40 25.25 -1.75
N ALA A 145 -18.30 25.03 -0.44
CA ALA A 145 -17.37 24.10 0.17
C ALA A 145 -17.81 22.66 -0.07
N ALA A 146 -19.10 22.37 0.13
CA ALA A 146 -19.68 21.07 -0.19
C ALA A 146 -19.45 20.67 -1.66
N LEU A 147 -19.77 21.57 -2.61
CA LEU A 147 -19.54 21.33 -4.04
C LEU A 147 -18.05 21.11 -4.38
N ARG A 148 -17.13 21.81 -3.71
CA ARG A 148 -15.69 21.63 -3.93
C ARG A 148 -15.18 20.30 -3.39
N LEU A 149 -15.66 19.87 -2.22
CA LEU A 149 -15.30 18.57 -1.65
C LEU A 149 -15.87 17.43 -2.48
N LEU A 150 -17.12 17.56 -2.93
CA LEU A 150 -17.73 16.63 -3.87
C LEU A 150 -16.92 16.55 -5.18
N ALA A 151 -16.54 17.69 -5.75
CA ALA A 151 -15.71 17.72 -6.95
C ALA A 151 -14.32 17.08 -6.74
N VAL A 152 -13.73 17.22 -5.56
CA VAL A 152 -12.46 16.55 -5.19
C VAL A 152 -12.64 15.04 -5.08
N GLY A 153 -13.74 14.58 -4.46
CA GLY A 153 -14.06 13.16 -4.35
C GLY A 153 -14.33 12.53 -5.72
N LEU A 154 -15.21 13.14 -6.52
CA LEU A 154 -15.51 12.68 -7.88
C LEU A 154 -14.29 12.76 -8.80
N GLY A 155 -13.49 13.81 -8.68
CA GLY A 155 -12.23 13.93 -9.42
C GLY A 155 -11.24 12.83 -9.04
N GLY A 156 -11.11 12.51 -7.75
CA GLY A 156 -10.30 11.38 -7.27
C GLY A 156 -10.78 10.05 -7.84
N LEU A 157 -12.09 9.81 -7.83
CA LEU A 157 -12.71 8.63 -8.43
C LEU A 157 -12.39 8.52 -9.93
N VAL A 158 -12.59 9.57 -10.70
CA VAL A 158 -12.32 9.58 -12.15
C VAL A 158 -10.84 9.35 -12.44
N LEU A 159 -9.94 10.01 -11.71
CA LEU A 159 -8.49 9.84 -11.88
C LEU A 159 -8.04 8.42 -11.53
N TRP A 160 -8.55 7.87 -10.43
CA TRP A 160 -8.27 6.50 -10.02
C TRP A 160 -8.75 5.49 -11.07
N GLN A 161 -10.00 5.62 -11.54
CA GLN A 161 -10.54 4.75 -12.58
C GLN A 161 -9.75 4.86 -13.89
N GLY A 162 -9.33 6.06 -14.26
CA GLY A 162 -8.45 6.27 -15.42
C GLY A 162 -7.09 5.58 -15.27
N ALA A 163 -6.46 5.68 -14.10
CA ALA A 163 -5.21 5.01 -13.80
C ALA A 163 -5.37 3.47 -13.82
N SER A 164 -6.44 2.94 -13.21
CA SER A 164 -6.76 1.52 -13.22
C SER A 164 -7.07 0.99 -14.62
N ALA A 165 -7.76 1.76 -15.46
CA ALA A 165 -8.04 1.41 -16.84
C ALA A 165 -6.80 1.42 -17.76
N ALA A 166 -5.75 2.14 -17.37
CA ALA A 166 -4.49 2.16 -18.11
C ALA A 166 -3.68 0.85 -17.93
N ALA A 167 -3.89 0.11 -16.84
CA ALA A 167 -3.18 -1.15 -16.59
C ALA A 167 -3.45 -2.22 -17.67
N PRO A 168 -4.70 -2.48 -18.09
CA PRO A 168 -4.99 -3.34 -19.24
C PRO A 168 -4.32 -2.89 -20.53
N ALA A 169 -4.25 -1.58 -20.81
CA ALA A 169 -3.56 -1.06 -21.99
C ALA A 169 -2.04 -1.32 -21.94
N ALA A 170 -1.47 -1.43 -20.73
CA ALA A 170 -0.10 -1.89 -20.48
C ALA A 170 0.04 -3.43 -20.43
N GLY A 171 -0.98 -4.17 -20.86
CA GLY A 171 -1.00 -5.64 -20.88
C GLY A 171 -1.12 -6.28 -19.49
N GLN A 172 -1.57 -5.53 -18.48
CA GLN A 172 -1.67 -6.01 -17.09
C GLN A 172 -3.12 -6.32 -16.73
N ARG A 173 -3.34 -7.37 -15.94
CA ARG A 173 -4.64 -7.71 -15.34
C ARG A 173 -4.49 -7.85 -13.84
N PRO A 174 -4.42 -6.73 -13.11
CA PRO A 174 -4.26 -6.78 -11.66
C PRO A 174 -5.51 -7.37 -10.98
N ARG A 175 -5.31 -8.04 -9.84
CA ARG A 175 -6.40 -8.41 -8.93
C ARG A 175 -6.98 -7.16 -8.26
N PHE A 176 -8.09 -7.33 -7.52
CA PHE A 176 -8.68 -6.23 -6.73
C PHE A 176 -7.70 -5.64 -5.70
N THR A 177 -6.70 -6.42 -5.27
CA THR A 177 -5.59 -6.02 -4.40
C THR A 177 -4.56 -5.12 -5.10
N GLY A 178 -4.63 -4.99 -6.44
CA GLY A 178 -3.63 -4.34 -7.27
C GLY A 178 -2.47 -5.27 -7.69
N SER A 179 -2.35 -6.46 -7.08
CA SER A 179 -1.30 -7.43 -7.40
C SER A 179 -1.37 -7.93 -8.83
N ARG A 180 -0.22 -8.21 -9.45
CA ARG A 180 -0.11 -8.75 -10.82
C ARG A 180 0.33 -10.19 -10.87
N GLU A 181 -0.12 -10.89 -11.92
CA GLU A 181 0.18 -12.30 -12.13
C GLU A 181 1.66 -12.51 -12.40
N GLU A 182 2.28 -13.43 -11.65
CA GLU A 182 3.65 -13.89 -11.90
C GLU A 182 3.74 -15.42 -11.75
N ALA A 183 4.11 -16.06 -12.86
CA ALA A 183 4.48 -17.47 -12.94
C ALA A 183 3.40 -18.48 -12.50
N SER A 184 2.12 -18.15 -12.67
CA SER A 184 1.01 -19.06 -12.40
C SER A 184 1.14 -20.34 -13.23
N GLY A 185 0.90 -21.49 -12.59
CA GLY A 185 1.08 -22.81 -13.20
C GLY A 185 2.53 -23.18 -13.53
N ARG A 186 3.52 -22.38 -13.12
CA ARG A 186 4.95 -22.64 -13.34
C ARG A 186 5.69 -23.10 -12.08
N GLY A 187 4.96 -23.64 -11.10
CA GLY A 187 5.52 -24.14 -9.85
C GLY A 187 6.29 -23.05 -9.10
N ASN A 188 7.54 -23.34 -8.73
CA ASN A 188 8.39 -22.45 -7.91
C ASN A 188 9.04 -21.28 -8.69
N ALA A 189 8.60 -21.00 -9.93
CA ALA A 189 9.14 -19.91 -10.74
C ALA A 189 8.58 -18.51 -10.34
N HIS A 190 7.64 -18.46 -9.39
CA HIS A 190 7.15 -17.20 -8.84
C HIS A 190 8.23 -16.51 -7.99
N PRO A 191 8.10 -15.20 -7.74
CA PRO A 191 9.04 -14.46 -6.90
C PRO A 191 9.22 -15.09 -5.52
N VAL A 192 10.46 -15.11 -5.05
CA VAL A 192 10.78 -15.49 -3.67
C VAL A 192 10.71 -14.23 -2.82
N THR A 193 9.86 -14.25 -1.80
CA THR A 193 9.74 -13.18 -0.81
C THR A 193 10.21 -13.72 0.53
N GLN A 194 11.06 -12.97 1.22
CA GLN A 194 11.60 -13.31 2.54
C GLN A 194 11.48 -12.09 3.45
N TRP A 195 11.50 -12.29 4.77
CA TRP A 195 11.38 -11.16 5.69
C TRP A 195 12.70 -10.41 5.76
N LEU A 196 12.70 -9.14 5.35
CA LEU A 196 13.78 -8.16 5.46
C LEU A 196 15.20 -8.69 5.12
N PHE A 197 15.89 -9.30 6.09
CA PHE A 197 17.27 -9.80 5.98
C PHE A 197 17.41 -11.31 6.19
N ASP A 198 16.31 -12.06 6.22
CA ASP A 198 16.33 -13.51 6.38
C ASP A 198 17.13 -14.15 5.25
N SER A 199 18.00 -15.09 5.61
CA SER A 199 18.72 -15.90 4.63
C SER A 199 17.82 -17.02 4.11
N ARG A 200 17.98 -17.36 2.83
CA ARG A 200 17.37 -18.59 2.30
C ARG A 200 18.01 -19.79 2.98
N GLN A 201 17.22 -20.53 3.73
CA GLN A 201 17.66 -21.75 4.39
C GLN A 201 17.95 -22.83 3.35
N ARG A 202 19.06 -23.56 3.54
CA ARG A 202 19.34 -24.79 2.81
C ARG A 202 18.97 -25.95 3.71
N ILE A 203 17.89 -26.64 3.37
CA ILE A 203 17.31 -27.72 4.17
C ILE A 203 17.70 -29.05 3.53
N ASP A 204 18.25 -29.97 4.33
CA ASP A 204 18.37 -31.38 3.95
C ASP A 204 17.06 -32.09 4.32
N ALA A 205 16.41 -32.69 3.34
CA ALA A 205 15.15 -33.38 3.55
C ALA A 205 15.30 -34.63 4.44
N GLY A 206 16.45 -35.30 4.41
CA GLY A 206 16.68 -36.52 5.19
C GLY A 206 16.97 -36.27 6.66
N GLU A 207 17.35 -35.04 7.03
CA GLU A 207 17.55 -34.60 8.42
C GLU A 207 16.37 -33.75 8.94
N TRP A 208 15.40 -33.45 8.09
CA TRP A 208 14.28 -32.58 8.45
C TRP A 208 13.21 -33.32 9.25
N SER A 209 12.65 -32.66 10.27
CA SER A 209 11.48 -33.16 11.00
C SER A 209 10.47 -32.05 11.32
N LEU A 210 9.20 -32.42 11.31
CA LEU A 210 8.07 -31.61 11.78
C LEU A 210 7.68 -32.04 13.19
N THR A 211 7.71 -31.11 14.14
CA THR A 211 7.25 -31.36 15.51
C THR A 211 5.94 -30.62 15.79
N ILE A 212 4.87 -31.35 16.06
CA ILE A 212 3.55 -30.84 16.46
C ILE A 212 3.41 -31.05 17.97
N HIS A 213 3.26 -29.96 18.72
CA HIS A 213 3.19 -29.95 20.18
C HIS A 213 2.11 -28.97 20.66
N GLY A 214 1.83 -28.93 21.97
CA GLY A 214 0.82 -28.06 22.57
C GLY A 214 -0.23 -28.90 23.31
N GLN A 215 -1.51 -28.75 22.95
CA GLN A 215 -2.61 -29.56 23.50
C GLN A 215 -2.68 -30.96 22.83
N VAL A 216 -1.53 -31.61 22.69
CA VAL A 216 -1.36 -32.94 22.12
C VAL A 216 -0.31 -33.65 22.96
N ASP A 217 -0.68 -34.79 23.56
CA ASP A 217 0.20 -35.61 24.40
C ASP A 217 0.07 -37.09 24.02
N PRO A 218 1.16 -37.75 23.56
CA PRO A 218 2.51 -37.20 23.38
C PRO A 218 2.62 -36.25 22.17
N PRO A 219 3.61 -35.34 22.12
CA PRO A 219 3.95 -34.58 20.92
C PRO A 219 4.19 -35.50 19.72
N VAL A 220 3.77 -35.06 18.54
CA VAL A 220 3.94 -35.82 17.29
C VAL A 220 5.19 -35.30 16.58
N GLN A 221 6.05 -36.21 16.16
CA GLN A 221 7.21 -35.91 15.33
C GLN A 221 7.10 -36.70 14.02
N LEU A 222 7.27 -36.03 12.89
CA LEU A 222 7.19 -36.62 11.56
C LEU A 222 8.44 -36.29 10.75
N ALA A 223 9.07 -37.29 10.17
CA ALA A 223 10.06 -37.11 9.11
C ALA A 223 9.40 -36.61 7.81
N TYR A 224 10.20 -36.10 6.87
CA TYR A 224 9.68 -35.60 5.61
C TYR A 224 9.00 -36.69 4.77
N GLU A 225 9.53 -37.91 4.78
CA GLU A 225 8.98 -39.08 4.06
C GLU A 225 7.62 -39.48 4.63
N GLU A 226 7.46 -39.45 5.95
CA GLU A 226 6.19 -39.76 6.61
C GLU A 226 5.12 -38.72 6.26
N LEU A 227 5.51 -37.44 6.21
CA LEU A 227 4.63 -36.36 5.78
C LEU A 227 4.20 -36.50 4.31
N GLN A 228 5.13 -36.92 3.43
CA GLN A 228 4.79 -37.20 2.02
C GLN A 228 3.85 -38.40 1.88
N ALA A 229 4.06 -39.45 2.67
CA ALA A 229 3.24 -40.66 2.60
C ALA A 229 1.76 -40.39 2.92
N ILE A 230 1.48 -39.40 3.78
CA ILE A 230 0.12 -38.99 4.15
C ILE A 230 -0.43 -37.81 3.32
N ALA A 231 0.36 -37.25 2.39
CA ALA A 231 -0.04 -36.12 1.55
C ALA A 231 -1.05 -36.55 0.48
N ASN A 232 -2.34 -36.44 0.82
CA ASN A 232 -3.45 -36.88 -0.03
C ASN A 232 -4.31 -35.72 -0.55
N HIS A 233 -3.93 -34.47 -0.28
CA HIS A 233 -4.72 -33.30 -0.66
C HIS A 233 -4.06 -32.49 -1.76
N ARG A 234 -4.89 -32.03 -2.70
CA ARG A 234 -4.52 -31.07 -3.74
C ARG A 234 -5.53 -29.92 -3.78
N ALA A 235 -5.03 -28.71 -4.00
CA ALA A 235 -5.86 -27.53 -4.14
C ALA A 235 -5.23 -26.54 -5.11
N THR A 236 -6.01 -26.08 -6.10
CA THR A 236 -5.66 -24.89 -6.85
C THR A 236 -5.92 -23.67 -5.98
N ALA A 237 -4.88 -22.92 -5.62
CA ALA A 237 -5.02 -21.77 -4.74
C ALA A 237 -4.16 -20.59 -5.21
N THR A 238 -4.67 -19.39 -4.95
CA THR A 238 -3.92 -18.15 -5.17
C THR A 238 -3.05 -17.84 -3.96
N LEU A 239 -1.76 -17.61 -4.20
CA LEU A 239 -0.89 -16.89 -3.29
C LEU A 239 -0.82 -15.44 -3.77
N ASP A 240 -1.36 -14.51 -2.99
CA ASP A 240 -1.38 -13.07 -3.28
C ASP A 240 -0.46 -12.36 -2.28
N CYS A 241 0.71 -11.96 -2.74
CA CYS A 241 1.73 -11.34 -1.92
C CYS A 241 1.44 -9.85 -1.75
N THR A 242 1.55 -9.36 -0.51
CA THR A 242 1.46 -7.94 -0.17
C THR A 242 2.55 -7.08 -0.84
N GLY A 243 3.58 -7.70 -1.42
CA GLY A 243 4.56 -7.08 -2.30
C GLY A 243 4.06 -6.76 -3.72
N GLY A 244 2.83 -7.12 -4.07
CA GLY A 244 2.17 -6.71 -5.32
C GLY A 244 2.20 -7.74 -6.44
N TRP A 245 2.47 -9.00 -6.15
CA TRP A 245 2.29 -10.07 -7.12
C TRP A 245 1.38 -11.14 -6.58
N TYR A 246 0.77 -11.88 -7.49
CA TYR A 246 0.07 -13.10 -7.15
C TYR A 246 0.45 -14.20 -8.11
N THR A 247 0.27 -15.43 -7.67
CA THR A 247 0.41 -16.61 -8.49
C THR A 247 -0.71 -17.60 -8.18
N ILE A 248 -1.17 -18.32 -9.20
CA ILE A 248 -2.13 -19.40 -9.03
C ILE A 248 -1.38 -20.71 -9.29
N GLN A 249 -1.38 -21.61 -8.32
CA GLN A 249 -0.69 -22.89 -8.41
C GLN A 249 -1.59 -24.03 -7.97
N ASP A 250 -1.28 -25.22 -8.45
CA ASP A 250 -1.81 -26.48 -7.95
C ASP A 250 -0.91 -26.96 -6.81
N TRP A 251 -1.37 -26.73 -5.58
CA TRP A 251 -0.65 -27.12 -4.37
C TRP A 251 -0.99 -28.55 -4.00
N SER A 252 -0.01 -29.29 -3.46
CA SER A 252 -0.19 -30.63 -2.89
C SER A 252 0.39 -30.72 -1.49
N GLY A 253 -0.28 -31.42 -0.59
CA GLY A 253 0.20 -31.62 0.77
C GLY A 253 -0.81 -32.32 1.69
N VAL A 254 -0.63 -32.11 2.99
CA VAL A 254 -1.49 -32.64 4.06
C VAL A 254 -2.43 -31.53 4.52
N ARG A 255 -3.73 -31.83 4.74
CA ARG A 255 -4.65 -30.88 5.37
C ARG A 255 -4.34 -30.76 6.86
N LEU A 256 -4.38 -29.53 7.38
CA LEU A 256 -4.18 -29.27 8.82
C LEU A 256 -5.44 -29.52 9.68
N SER A 257 -6.59 -29.70 9.04
CA SER A 257 -7.91 -29.85 9.69
C SER A 257 -8.27 -31.30 9.96
#